data_AF-A0A139XCX2-F1
#
_entry.id   AF-A0A139XCX2-F1
#
_cell.length_a   1.000
_cell.length_b   1.000
_cell.length_c   1.000
_cell.angle_alpha   90.00
_cell.angle_beta   90.00
_cell.angle_gamma   90.00
#
_symmetry.space_group_name_H-M   'P 1'
#
loop_
_entity.id
_entity.type
_entity.pdbx_description
1 polymer ?
#
loop_
_entity_poly.entity_id
_entity_poly.type
_entity_poly.pdbx_seq_one_letter_code
_entity_poly.pdbx_strand_id
1 'polypeptide(L)'
;MKAFKYLLMVLLLLANFMFAQPSFADAPKITKSPEYKALTKEINKLRTVQESQTELEGYTPEEIENKLGELELLKYAFESGVNWGQCENKTGKTLAVYGPIPGNIEEEDFPYDAGLYFLANGQTTQNDWDCQGIYIPSDVTAVSPTSDGENQEITGGVVVKVPKGTKLAIATNQTTGALEFNMPVAQVSKSSKVNWFVPTVSQAFLDTRSTTAPTTETPQISLGD
;
A
#
# COMPACT_ATOMS: atom_id res chain seq x y z
N MET A 1 55.84 -18.76 -21.06
CA MET A 1 54.67 -18.15 -21.76
C MET A 1 53.32 -18.45 -21.10
N LYS A 2 53.02 -19.68 -20.65
CA LYS A 2 51.71 -19.99 -20.02
C LYS A 2 51.52 -19.35 -18.63
N ALA A 3 52.53 -19.42 -17.76
CA ALA A 3 52.48 -18.85 -16.41
C ALA A 3 52.27 -17.32 -16.39
N PHE A 4 52.91 -16.60 -17.32
CA PHE A 4 52.75 -15.15 -17.45
C PHE A 4 51.33 -14.76 -17.88
N LYS A 5 50.68 -15.57 -18.74
CA LYS A 5 49.28 -15.35 -19.14
C LYS A 5 48.31 -15.55 -17.97
N TYR A 6 48.55 -16.57 -17.13
CA TYR A 6 47.74 -16.79 -15.93
C TYR A 6 47.91 -15.65 -14.91
N LEU A 7 49.15 -15.18 -14.70
CA LEU A 7 49.41 -14.03 -13.85
C LEU A 7 48.66 -12.78 -14.34
N LEU A 8 48.73 -12.49 -15.64
CA LEU A 8 48.03 -11.35 -16.25
C LEU A 8 46.51 -11.46 -16.08
N MET A 9 45.94 -12.65 -16.23
CA MET A 9 44.51 -12.90 -16.11
C MET A 9 44.02 -12.71 -14.66
N VAL A 10 44.79 -13.17 -13.68
CA VAL A 10 44.51 -12.95 -12.25
C VAL A 10 44.61 -11.46 -11.90
N LEU A 11 45.61 -10.75 -12.42
CA LEU A 11 45.79 -9.31 -12.21
C LEU A 11 44.62 -8.50 -12.80
N LEU A 12 44.12 -8.89 -13.97
CA LEU A 12 42.93 -8.30 -14.59
C LEU A 12 41.66 -8.54 -13.77
N LEU A 13 41.52 -9.72 -13.17
CA LEU A 13 40.41 -10.04 -12.27
C LEU A 13 40.47 -9.20 -10.99
N LEU A 14 41.64 -9.10 -10.36
CA LEU A 14 41.85 -8.30 -9.14
C LEU A 14 41.65 -6.80 -9.40
N ALA A 15 42.07 -6.30 -10.57
CA ALA A 15 41.80 -4.92 -10.97
C ALA A 15 40.30 -4.66 -11.11
N ASN A 16 39.53 -5.57 -11.73
CA ASN A 16 38.07 -5.44 -11.80
C ASN A 16 37.41 -5.40 -10.41
N PHE A 17 37.89 -6.19 -9.45
CA PHE A 17 37.40 -6.15 -8.07
C PHE A 17 37.75 -4.85 -7.31
N MET A 18 38.84 -4.17 -7.68
CA MET A 18 39.21 -2.89 -7.06
C MET A 18 38.43 -1.69 -7.61
N PHE A 19 37.94 -1.76 -8.85
CA PHE A 19 37.20 -0.66 -9.49
C PHE A 19 35.70 -0.88 -9.61
N ALA A 20 35.22 -2.12 -9.49
CA ALA A 20 33.80 -2.38 -9.32
C ALA A 20 33.39 -1.97 -7.91
N GLN A 21 32.69 -0.84 -7.78
CA GLN A 21 32.03 -0.51 -6.52
C GLN A 21 31.11 -1.69 -6.16
N PRO A 22 31.17 -2.21 -4.93
CA PRO A 22 30.19 -3.19 -4.49
C PRO A 22 28.81 -2.56 -4.66
N SER A 23 27.95 -3.18 -5.46
CA SER A 23 26.54 -2.81 -5.54
C SER A 23 25.89 -3.25 -4.23
N PHE A 24 26.09 -2.45 -3.19
CA PHE A 24 25.21 -2.47 -2.04
C PHE A 24 23.95 -1.75 -2.50
N ALA A 25 22.93 -2.54 -2.84
CA ALA A 25 21.57 -2.05 -2.97
C ALA A 25 21.08 -1.63 -1.57
N ASP A 26 21.62 -0.53 -1.04
CA ASP A 26 21.04 0.12 0.13
C ASP A 26 19.65 0.58 -0.29
N ALA A 27 18.62 -0.07 0.25
CA ALA A 27 17.24 0.36 0.06
C ALA A 27 17.14 1.86 0.38
N PRO A 28 16.44 2.66 -0.45
CA PRO A 28 16.36 4.10 -0.24
C PRO A 28 15.82 4.38 1.17
N LYS A 29 16.58 5.16 1.95
CA LYS A 29 16.22 5.52 3.33
C LYS A 29 14.76 5.99 3.36
N ILE A 30 13.94 5.42 4.26
CA ILE A 30 12.50 5.73 4.36
C ILE A 30 12.23 7.24 4.51
N THR A 31 13.19 7.96 5.12
CA THR A 31 13.20 9.42 5.29
C THR A 31 13.15 10.22 3.98
N LYS A 32 13.47 9.59 2.84
CA LYS A 32 13.42 10.22 1.52
C LYS A 32 12.07 10.07 0.81
N SER A 33 11.21 9.15 1.27
CA SER A 33 9.90 8.90 0.64
C SER A 33 8.99 10.13 0.71
N PRO A 34 8.16 10.39 -0.32
CA PRO A 34 7.16 11.46 -0.28
C PRO A 34 6.19 11.35 0.90
N GLU A 35 5.76 10.13 1.24
CA GLU A 35 4.85 9.82 2.34
C GLU A 35 5.46 10.20 3.70
N TYR A 36 6.70 9.78 3.97
CA TYR A 36 7.38 10.10 5.23
C TYR A 36 7.58 11.62 5.39
N LYS A 37 7.91 12.32 4.29
CA LYS A 37 8.06 13.77 4.29
C LYS A 37 6.74 14.48 4.58
N ALA A 38 5.64 14.03 3.97
CA ALA A 38 4.32 14.58 4.22
C ALA A 38 3.89 14.35 5.67
N LEU A 39 4.09 13.15 6.19
CA LEU A 39 3.80 12.79 7.59
C LEU A 39 4.60 13.66 8.57
N THR A 40 5.91 13.76 8.39
CA THR A 40 6.77 14.57 9.27
C THR A 40 6.39 16.05 9.21
N LYS A 41 6.00 16.55 8.03
CA LYS A 41 5.53 17.93 7.88
C LYS A 41 4.23 18.18 8.66
N GLU A 42 3.27 17.26 8.61
CA GLU A 42 2.00 17.42 9.34
C GLU A 42 2.20 17.32 10.85
N ILE A 43 3.03 16.38 11.33
CA ILE A 43 3.41 16.28 12.75
C ILE A 43 4.02 17.58 13.25
N ASN A 44 4.99 18.14 12.50
CA ASN A 44 5.65 19.38 12.90
C ASN A 44 4.67 20.56 12.90
N LYS A 45 3.75 20.62 11.94
CA LYS A 45 2.70 21.64 11.89
C LYS A 45 1.80 21.56 13.13
N LEU A 46 1.27 20.39 13.47
CA LEU A 46 0.41 20.21 14.64
C LEU A 46 1.17 20.52 15.94
N ARG A 47 2.43 20.10 16.06
CA ARG A 47 3.26 20.42 17.23
C ARG A 47 3.51 21.92 17.38
N THR A 48 3.79 22.63 16.28
CA THR A 48 3.95 24.10 16.35
C THR A 48 2.68 24.81 16.80
N VAL A 49 1.51 24.29 16.44
CA VAL A 49 0.22 24.86 16.87
C VAL A 49 0.01 24.59 18.36
N GLN A 50 0.25 23.36 18.80
CA GLN A 50 0.18 22.97 20.22
C GLN A 50 1.12 23.81 21.10
N GLU A 51 2.36 24.02 20.66
CA GLU A 51 3.37 24.80 21.38
C GLU A 51 3.07 26.30 21.39
N SER A 52 2.50 26.83 20.29
CA SER A 52 2.18 28.26 20.18
C SER A 52 0.83 28.65 20.80
N GLN A 53 0.01 27.68 21.23
CA GLN A 53 -1.38 27.88 21.67
C GLN A 53 -2.22 28.68 20.65
N THR A 54 -1.83 28.63 19.37
CA THR A 54 -2.58 29.29 18.31
C THR A 54 -3.81 28.44 18.02
N GLU A 55 -5.00 29.03 17.94
CA GLU A 55 -6.18 28.30 17.48
C GLU A 55 -5.98 27.88 16.02
N LEU A 56 -5.98 26.56 15.76
CA LEU A 56 -6.24 26.05 14.42
C LEU A 56 -7.75 26.07 14.23
N GLU A 57 -8.24 26.78 13.22
CA GLU A 57 -9.65 26.71 12.84
C GLU A 57 -10.06 25.24 12.64
N GLY A 58 -11.01 24.77 13.45
CA GLY A 58 -11.58 23.43 13.35
C GLY A 58 -10.96 22.35 14.24
N TYR A 59 -10.07 22.66 15.18
CA TYR A 59 -9.52 21.67 16.12
C TYR A 59 -9.45 22.17 17.57
N THR A 60 -9.92 21.35 18.50
CA THR A 60 -9.71 21.51 19.95
C THR A 60 -8.31 21.01 20.36
N PRO A 61 -7.76 21.48 21.50
CA PRO A 61 -6.47 21.01 21.99
C PRO A 61 -6.39 19.48 22.18
N GLU A 62 -7.48 18.86 22.61
CA GLU A 62 -7.58 17.40 22.80
C GLU A 62 -7.57 16.65 21.46
N GLU A 63 -8.26 17.16 20.44
CA GLU A 63 -8.21 16.59 19.09
C GLU A 63 -6.82 16.72 18.46
N ILE A 64 -6.10 17.81 18.72
CA ILE A 64 -4.70 17.97 18.27
C ILE A 64 -3.80 16.92 18.93
N GLU A 65 -3.94 16.68 20.25
CA GLU A 65 -3.15 15.68 20.97
C GLU A 65 -3.43 14.27 20.45
N ASN A 66 -4.70 13.89 20.29
CA ASN A 66 -5.11 12.61 19.72
C ASN A 66 -4.54 12.44 18.31
N LYS A 67 -4.65 13.48 17.47
CA LYS A 67 -4.13 13.42 16.10
C LYS A 67 -2.62 13.30 16.04
N LEU A 68 -1.91 14.00 16.93
CA LEU A 68 -0.46 13.92 17.04
C LEU A 68 -0.04 12.50 17.43
N GLY A 69 -0.71 11.89 18.40
CA GLY A 69 -0.48 10.50 18.81
C GLY A 69 -0.66 9.49 17.67
N GLU A 70 -1.73 9.63 16.87
CA GLU A 70 -1.96 8.80 15.68
C GLU A 70 -0.81 8.93 14.67
N LEU A 71 -0.41 10.16 14.35
CA LEU A 71 0.63 10.42 13.36
C LEU A 71 2.02 9.99 13.83
N GLU A 72 2.32 10.15 15.13
CA GLU A 72 3.58 9.69 15.73
C GLU A 72 3.67 8.16 15.75
N LEU A 73 2.57 7.47 16.05
CA LEU A 73 2.50 6.01 15.94
C LEU A 73 2.73 5.56 14.49
N LEU A 74 2.11 6.24 13.52
CA LEU A 74 2.34 5.97 12.11
C LEU A 74 3.82 6.19 11.74
N LYS A 75 4.43 7.29 12.19
CA LYS A 75 5.85 7.57 11.95
C LYS A 75 6.75 6.48 12.55
N TYR A 76 6.44 6.00 13.75
CA TYR A 76 7.14 4.90 14.37
C TYR A 76 7.03 3.62 13.54
N ALA A 77 5.86 3.29 13.00
CA ALA A 77 5.68 2.12 12.12
C ALA A 77 6.53 2.21 10.83
N PHE A 78 6.59 3.40 10.22
CA PHE A 78 7.49 3.66 9.09
C PHE A 78 8.96 3.46 9.47
N GLU A 79 9.38 3.93 10.65
CA GLU A 79 10.75 3.82 11.15
C GLU A 79 11.11 2.41 11.62
N SER A 80 10.13 1.62 12.08
CA SER A 80 10.29 0.22 12.48
C SER A 80 10.30 -0.75 11.29
N GLY A 81 10.20 -0.23 10.07
CA GLY A 81 10.28 -1.01 8.84
C GLY A 81 8.95 -1.54 8.32
N VAL A 82 7.80 -1.28 8.98
CA VAL A 82 6.48 -1.67 8.47
C VAL A 82 6.00 -0.60 7.48
N ASN A 83 6.54 -0.65 6.27
CA ASN A 83 6.28 0.31 5.21
C ASN A 83 5.32 -0.22 4.12
N TRP A 84 4.67 -1.36 4.36
CA TRP A 84 3.68 -1.98 3.49
C TRP A 84 2.28 -1.91 4.08
N GLY A 85 1.26 -1.82 3.22
CA GLY A 85 -0.14 -2.06 3.60
C GLY A 85 -0.54 -3.52 3.41
N GLN A 86 -1.56 -3.99 4.13
CA GLN A 86 -2.20 -5.28 3.89
C GLN A 86 -3.67 -5.10 3.54
N CYS A 87 -4.15 -5.90 2.59
CA CYS A 87 -5.56 -5.97 2.23
C CYS A 87 -6.15 -7.30 2.66
N GLU A 88 -7.30 -7.26 3.33
CA GLU A 88 -8.07 -8.43 3.72
C GLU A 88 -9.46 -8.37 3.10
N ASN A 89 -9.82 -9.40 2.34
CA ASN A 89 -11.10 -9.50 1.67
C ASN A 89 -12.07 -10.36 2.47
N LYS A 90 -13.16 -9.75 2.96
CA LYS A 90 -14.28 -10.40 3.66
C LYS A 90 -15.62 -10.13 2.97
N THR A 91 -15.59 -9.85 1.67
CA THR A 91 -16.78 -9.42 0.90
C THR A 91 -17.66 -10.57 0.41
N GLY A 92 -17.19 -11.82 0.53
CA GLY A 92 -17.84 -12.96 -0.12
C GLY A 92 -17.56 -13.05 -1.63
N LYS A 93 -16.77 -12.13 -2.20
CA LYS A 93 -16.54 -11.97 -3.64
C LYS A 93 -15.06 -11.79 -3.97
N THR A 94 -14.72 -11.73 -5.26
CA THR A 94 -13.33 -11.41 -5.68
C THR A 94 -13.08 -9.92 -5.56
N LEU A 95 -11.98 -9.54 -4.90
CA LEU A 95 -11.58 -8.15 -4.71
C LEU A 95 -10.41 -7.81 -5.64
N ALA A 96 -10.48 -6.65 -6.30
CA ALA A 96 -9.36 -6.11 -7.06
C ALA A 96 -8.51 -5.20 -6.16
N VAL A 97 -7.22 -5.48 -6.09
CA VAL A 97 -6.25 -4.78 -5.23
C VAL A 97 -5.04 -4.31 -6.03
N TYR A 98 -4.47 -3.18 -5.64
CA TYR A 98 -3.24 -2.63 -6.22
C TYR A 98 -2.05 -2.97 -5.35
N GLY A 99 -0.93 -3.31 -5.99
CA GLY A 99 0.33 -3.59 -5.32
C GLY A 99 1.54 -3.32 -6.22
N PRO A 100 2.72 -3.83 -5.86
CA PRO A 100 3.95 -3.61 -6.62
C PRO A 100 3.81 -4.06 -8.08
N ILE A 101 4.57 -3.43 -8.97
CA ILE A 101 4.68 -3.87 -10.37
C ILE A 101 5.14 -5.34 -10.39
N PRO A 102 4.58 -6.19 -11.26
CA PRO A 102 5.00 -7.59 -11.35
C PRO A 102 6.52 -7.69 -11.59
N GLY A 103 7.23 -8.44 -10.74
CA GLY A 103 8.70 -8.50 -10.78
C GLY A 103 9.30 -9.15 -12.03
N ASN A 104 8.47 -9.65 -12.95
CA ASN A 104 8.87 -10.17 -14.25
C ASN A 104 8.75 -9.14 -15.38
N ILE A 105 8.42 -7.89 -15.05
CA ILE A 105 8.30 -6.76 -15.98
C ILE A 105 9.26 -5.67 -15.46
N GLU A 106 10.08 -5.12 -16.35
CA GLU A 106 10.92 -3.97 -16.02
C GLU A 106 10.04 -2.75 -15.74
N GLU A 107 10.36 -1.96 -14.71
CA GLU A 107 9.53 -0.81 -14.31
C GLU A 107 9.35 0.21 -15.46
N GLU A 108 10.36 0.37 -16.31
CA GLU A 108 10.32 1.26 -17.48
C GLU A 108 9.34 0.82 -18.57
N ASP A 109 9.02 -0.47 -18.62
CA ASP A 109 8.09 -1.06 -19.58
C ASP A 109 6.64 -1.09 -19.06
N PHE A 110 6.44 -0.79 -17.78
CA PHE A 110 5.11 -0.79 -17.18
C PHE A 110 4.56 0.64 -17.05
N PRO A 111 3.46 0.99 -17.75
CA PRO A 111 3.01 2.37 -17.89
C PRO A 111 2.30 2.93 -16.65
N TYR A 112 2.27 2.21 -15.52
CA TYR A 112 1.54 2.56 -14.31
C TYR A 112 2.42 2.43 -13.06
N ASP A 113 2.08 3.14 -11.99
CA ASP A 113 2.84 3.11 -10.74
C ASP A 113 2.48 1.89 -9.85
N ALA A 114 1.47 1.10 -10.24
CA ALA A 114 1.03 -0.08 -9.48
C ALA A 114 0.42 -1.15 -10.39
N GLY A 115 0.67 -2.42 -10.05
CA GLY A 115 0.05 -3.57 -10.67
C GLY A 115 -1.35 -3.84 -10.09
N LEU A 116 -2.26 -4.35 -10.93
CA LEU A 116 -3.61 -4.77 -10.53
C LEU A 116 -3.66 -6.28 -10.33
N TYR A 117 -4.14 -6.70 -9.16
CA TYR A 117 -4.21 -8.10 -8.73
C TYR A 117 -5.61 -8.45 -8.21
N PHE A 118 -5.92 -9.74 -8.14
CA PHE A 118 -7.21 -10.24 -7.65
C PHE A 118 -7.03 -11.08 -6.39
N LEU A 119 -7.72 -10.71 -5.32
CA LEU A 119 -7.68 -11.33 -4.00
C LEU A 119 -9.00 -12.08 -3.76
N ALA A 120 -8.93 -13.36 -3.44
CA ALA A 120 -10.13 -14.16 -3.20
C ALA A 120 -10.82 -13.76 -1.89
N ASN A 121 -12.08 -14.15 -1.75
CA ASN A 121 -12.77 -14.02 -0.47
C ASN A 121 -12.04 -14.80 0.63
N GLY A 122 -11.98 -14.21 1.83
CA GLY A 122 -11.33 -14.77 3.01
C GLY A 122 -9.80 -14.66 3.01
N GLN A 123 -9.19 -14.11 1.96
CA GLN A 123 -7.75 -13.99 1.86
C GLN A 123 -7.22 -12.66 2.38
N THR A 124 -5.98 -12.69 2.88
CA THR A 124 -5.18 -11.51 3.22
C THR A 124 -3.91 -11.53 2.37
N THR A 125 -3.49 -10.36 1.89
CA THR A 125 -2.23 -10.22 1.14
C THR A 125 -1.02 -10.61 1.99
N GLN A 126 0.03 -11.14 1.34
CA GLN A 126 1.26 -11.55 2.03
C GLN A 126 1.89 -10.39 2.81
N ASN A 127 2.61 -10.71 3.89
CA ASN A 127 3.50 -9.74 4.53
C ASN A 127 4.56 -9.26 3.52
N ASP A 128 4.99 -8.01 3.66
CA ASP A 128 5.98 -7.35 2.80
C ASP A 128 5.55 -7.18 1.33
N TRP A 129 4.39 -7.73 0.94
CA TRP A 129 3.72 -7.39 -0.30
C TRP A 129 2.79 -6.21 -0.06
N ASP A 130 3.28 -5.02 -0.40
CA ASP A 130 2.61 -3.75 -0.19
C ASP A 130 1.28 -3.64 -0.93
N CYS A 131 0.16 -3.92 -0.25
CA CYS A 131 -1.14 -3.56 -0.78
C CYS A 131 -1.28 -2.04 -0.73
N GLN A 132 -1.29 -1.42 -1.92
CA GLN A 132 -1.29 0.02 -2.10
C GLN A 132 -2.70 0.60 -2.20
N GLY A 133 -3.65 -0.19 -2.69
CA GLY A 133 -5.02 0.27 -2.88
C GLY A 133 -6.02 -0.84 -3.14
N ILE A 134 -7.30 -0.50 -3.08
CA ILE A 134 -8.43 -1.39 -3.36
C ILE A 134 -9.33 -0.71 -4.39
N TYR A 135 -9.67 -1.41 -5.46
CA TYR A 135 -10.65 -0.94 -6.45
C TYR A 135 -12.06 -1.20 -5.95
N ILE A 136 -12.92 -0.18 -6.02
CA ILE A 136 -14.35 -0.29 -5.75
C ILE A 136 -15.07 -0.45 -7.10
N PRO A 137 -15.78 -1.57 -7.34
CA PRO A 137 -16.46 -1.81 -8.61
C PRO A 137 -17.48 -0.73 -8.94
N SER A 138 -17.69 -0.43 -10.23
CA SER A 138 -18.53 0.68 -10.69
C SER A 138 -20.01 0.58 -10.30
N ASP A 139 -20.49 -0.62 -10.01
CA ASP A 139 -21.86 -0.96 -9.64
C ASP A 139 -22.04 -1.18 -8.12
N VAL A 140 -21.03 -0.85 -7.31
CA VAL A 140 -21.01 -1.07 -5.87
C VAL A 140 -20.75 0.23 -5.13
N THR A 141 -21.44 0.42 -4.01
CA THR A 141 -21.17 1.49 -3.05
C THR A 141 -20.35 0.94 -1.89
N ALA A 142 -19.36 1.71 -1.45
CA ALA A 142 -18.58 1.43 -0.25
C ALA A 142 -18.78 2.52 0.81
N VAL A 143 -18.52 2.19 2.06
CA VAL A 143 -18.67 3.06 3.22
C VAL A 143 -17.38 3.02 4.04
N SER A 144 -16.87 4.20 4.37
CA SER A 144 -15.70 4.36 5.23
C SER A 144 -16.07 5.12 6.49
N PRO A 145 -15.66 4.65 7.69
CA PRO A 145 -15.87 5.41 8.91
C PRO A 145 -15.03 6.69 8.90
N THR A 146 -15.56 7.77 9.46
CA THR A 146 -14.81 9.01 9.70
C THR A 146 -14.49 9.16 11.19
N SER A 147 -13.56 10.07 11.51
CA SER A 147 -13.19 10.39 12.91
C SER A 147 -14.36 10.92 13.73
N ASP A 148 -15.38 11.47 13.08
CA ASP A 148 -16.55 12.09 13.72
C ASP A 148 -17.69 11.08 13.99
N GLY A 149 -17.47 9.79 13.69
CA GLY A 149 -18.46 8.72 13.83
C GLY A 149 -19.51 8.69 12.72
N GLU A 150 -19.41 9.58 11.74
CA GLU A 150 -20.21 9.51 10.52
C GLU A 150 -19.56 8.56 9.50
N ASN A 151 -20.38 8.12 8.54
CA ASN A 151 -19.96 7.21 7.48
C ASN A 151 -19.85 7.99 6.18
N GLN A 152 -18.66 8.00 5.58
CA GLN A 152 -18.44 8.53 4.25
C GLN A 152 -18.84 7.50 3.20
N GLU A 153 -19.79 7.86 2.34
CA GLU A 153 -20.15 7.06 1.17
C GLU A 153 -19.12 7.26 0.04
N ILE A 154 -18.77 6.15 -0.60
CA ILE A 154 -17.82 6.07 -1.71
C ILE A 154 -18.54 5.41 -2.88
N THR A 155 -18.85 6.20 -3.91
CA THR A 155 -19.40 5.70 -5.16
C THR A 155 -18.35 4.92 -5.93
N GLY A 156 -18.74 3.76 -6.46
CA GLY A 156 -17.90 2.84 -7.21
C GLY A 156 -17.22 3.42 -8.46
N GLY A 157 -16.29 2.65 -9.02
CA GLY A 157 -15.45 3.05 -10.15
C GLY A 157 -14.22 3.87 -9.73
N VAL A 158 -13.80 3.70 -8.48
CA VAL A 158 -12.71 4.45 -7.85
C VAL A 158 -11.72 3.51 -7.18
N VAL A 159 -10.57 4.05 -6.79
CA VAL A 159 -9.58 3.34 -5.97
C VAL A 159 -9.48 4.03 -4.63
N VAL A 160 -9.44 3.25 -3.55
CA VAL A 160 -9.10 3.74 -2.22
C VAL A 160 -7.65 3.39 -1.89
N LYS A 161 -6.91 4.33 -1.31
CA LYS A 161 -5.51 4.12 -0.92
C LYS A 161 -5.46 3.38 0.41
N VAL A 162 -4.58 2.38 0.48
CA VAL A 162 -4.29 1.65 1.72
C VAL A 162 -3.14 2.37 2.43
N PRO A 163 -3.32 2.83 3.68
CA PRO A 163 -2.23 3.42 4.44
C PRO A 163 -1.14 2.39 4.75
N LYS A 164 0.12 2.81 4.69
CA LYS A 164 1.24 1.96 5.10
C LYS A 164 1.14 1.61 6.59
N GLY A 165 1.62 0.42 6.97
CA GLY A 165 1.58 -0.04 8.35
C GLY A 165 0.19 -0.45 8.84
N THR A 166 -0.79 -0.58 7.94
CA THR A 166 -2.17 -0.94 8.29
C THR A 166 -2.61 -2.24 7.62
N LYS A 167 -3.58 -2.90 8.25
CA LYS A 167 -4.36 -3.99 7.66
C LYS A 167 -5.77 -3.48 7.37
N LEU A 168 -6.01 -3.10 6.12
CA LEU A 168 -7.31 -2.63 5.65
C LEU A 168 -8.18 -3.85 5.30
N ALA A 169 -9.26 -4.02 6.05
CA ALA A 169 -10.25 -5.06 5.80
C ALA A 169 -11.50 -4.45 5.18
N ILE A 170 -12.05 -5.13 4.17
CA ILE A 170 -13.30 -4.76 3.52
C ILE A 170 -14.29 -5.92 3.60
N ALA A 171 -15.49 -5.65 4.07
CA ALA A 171 -16.55 -6.64 4.26
C ALA A 171 -17.85 -6.16 3.61
N THR A 172 -18.75 -7.09 3.29
CA THR A 172 -20.10 -6.73 2.82
C THR A 172 -21.05 -6.66 4.01
N ASN A 173 -21.72 -5.53 4.17
CA ASN A 173 -22.82 -5.38 5.12
C ASN A 173 -24.00 -6.25 4.66
N GLN A 174 -24.40 -7.19 5.51
CA GLN A 174 -25.46 -8.16 5.19
C GLN A 174 -26.86 -7.53 5.10
N THR A 175 -27.05 -6.33 5.65
CA THR A 175 -28.32 -5.60 5.66
C THR A 175 -28.45 -4.68 4.45
N THR A 176 -27.39 -3.93 4.13
CA THR A 176 -27.41 -2.91 3.08
C THR A 176 -26.81 -3.38 1.76
N GLY A 177 -25.99 -4.44 1.77
CA GLY A 177 -25.22 -4.90 0.62
C GLY A 177 -24.02 -4.00 0.26
N ALA A 178 -23.81 -2.90 0.97
CA ALA A 178 -22.67 -2.01 0.77
C ALA A 178 -21.37 -2.66 1.27
N LEU A 179 -20.25 -2.26 0.68
CA LEU A 179 -18.94 -2.61 1.21
C LEU A 179 -18.58 -1.68 2.38
N GLU A 180 -17.95 -2.22 3.42
CA GLU A 180 -17.58 -1.47 4.62
C GLU A 180 -16.10 -1.68 4.94
N PHE A 181 -15.40 -0.56 5.17
CA PHE A 181 -14.02 -0.57 5.65
C PHE A 181 -13.96 -0.61 7.17
N ASN A 182 -12.98 -1.33 7.71
CA ASN A 182 -12.72 -1.36 9.15
C ASN A 182 -12.05 -0.08 9.71
N MET A 183 -11.62 0.84 8.83
CA MET A 183 -10.94 2.09 9.21
C MET A 183 -11.16 3.18 8.16
N PRO A 184 -10.89 4.46 8.49
CA PRO A 184 -10.99 5.56 7.53
C PRO A 184 -10.06 5.36 6.33
N VAL A 185 -10.56 5.60 5.12
CA VAL A 185 -9.79 5.49 3.88
C VAL A 185 -9.86 6.76 3.05
N ALA A 186 -8.78 7.06 2.33
CA ALA A 186 -8.73 8.15 1.38
C ALA A 186 -8.96 7.64 -0.04
N GLN A 187 -9.86 8.29 -0.78
CA GLN A 187 -10.02 8.03 -2.21
C GLN A 187 -8.81 8.57 -2.99
N VAL A 188 -8.39 7.81 -4.00
CA VAL A 188 -7.44 8.25 -5.01
C VAL A 188 -8.23 9.13 -5.99
N SER A 189 -8.30 10.43 -5.70
CA SER A 189 -8.97 11.40 -6.58
C SER A 189 -8.23 11.53 -7.92
N LYS A 190 -8.90 11.99 -8.98
CA LYS A 190 -8.24 12.36 -10.27
C LYS A 190 -7.15 13.44 -10.12
N SER A 191 -7.07 14.12 -8.97
CA SER A 191 -6.01 15.08 -8.63
C SER A 191 -4.82 14.45 -7.89
N SER A 192 -4.94 13.19 -7.46
CA SER A 192 -3.82 12.43 -6.92
C SER A 192 -2.83 12.18 -8.07
N LYS A 193 -1.55 12.47 -7.84
CA LYS A 193 -0.46 12.33 -8.80
C LYS A 193 -0.10 10.86 -9.09
N VAL A 194 -1.07 9.96 -8.98
CA VAL A 194 -0.89 8.53 -8.95
C VAL A 194 -1.32 7.99 -10.32
N ASN A 195 -0.37 7.49 -11.09
CA ASN A 195 -0.59 6.98 -12.43
C ASN A 195 -1.00 5.50 -12.35
N TRP A 196 -2.22 5.23 -11.89
CA TRP A 196 -2.76 3.86 -11.80
C TRP A 196 -3.77 3.58 -12.90
N PHE A 197 -3.79 2.33 -13.38
CA PHE A 197 -4.87 1.85 -14.26
C PHE A 197 -6.15 1.68 -13.46
N VAL A 198 -7.14 2.56 -13.63
CA VAL A 198 -8.44 2.47 -12.96
C VAL A 198 -9.51 2.02 -13.96
N PRO A 199 -9.95 0.76 -13.93
CA PRO A 199 -10.98 0.27 -14.85
C PRO A 199 -12.36 0.81 -14.47
N THR A 200 -13.31 0.71 -15.41
CA THR A 200 -14.75 0.91 -15.14
C THR A 200 -15.47 -0.42 -15.36
N VAL A 201 -15.44 -1.28 -14.34
CA VAL A 201 -15.97 -2.65 -14.42
C VAL A 201 -16.82 -2.97 -13.20
N SER A 202 -17.79 -3.87 -13.40
CA SER A 202 -18.70 -4.33 -12.36
C SER A 202 -18.06 -5.39 -11.45
N GLN A 203 -18.66 -5.61 -10.28
CA GLN A 203 -18.27 -6.69 -9.38
C GLN A 203 -18.40 -8.06 -10.06
N ALA A 204 -19.46 -8.27 -10.85
CA ALA A 204 -19.65 -9.53 -11.58
C ALA A 204 -18.50 -9.83 -12.55
N PHE A 205 -17.88 -8.81 -13.14
CA PHE A 205 -16.71 -8.98 -13.99
C PHE A 205 -15.44 -9.33 -13.20
N LEU A 206 -15.30 -8.81 -11.97
CA LEU A 206 -14.21 -9.19 -11.07
C LEU A 206 -14.36 -10.65 -10.61
N ASP A 207 -15.59 -11.09 -10.36
CA ASP A 207 -15.90 -12.44 -9.90
C ASP A 207 -15.51 -13.52 -10.94
N THR A 208 -15.32 -13.17 -12.22
CA THR A 208 -14.81 -14.09 -13.25
C THR A 208 -13.29 -14.18 -13.31
N ARG A 209 -12.55 -13.42 -12.49
CA ARG A 209 -11.09 -13.33 -12.56
C ARG A 209 -10.42 -14.39 -11.69
N SER A 210 -9.36 -14.99 -12.22
CA SER A 210 -8.46 -15.83 -11.41
C SER A 210 -7.76 -14.98 -10.36
N THR A 211 -7.59 -15.54 -9.17
CA THR A 211 -6.92 -14.88 -8.04
C THR A 211 -5.41 -14.86 -8.27
N THR A 212 -4.79 -13.68 -8.15
CA THR A 212 -3.38 -13.45 -8.48
C THR A 212 -2.60 -12.71 -7.40
N ALA A 213 -3.28 -12.14 -6.39
CA ALA A 213 -2.60 -11.47 -5.29
C ALA A 213 -1.82 -12.49 -4.45
N PRO A 214 -0.54 -12.23 -4.10
CA PRO A 214 0.20 -13.05 -3.15
C PRO A 214 -0.50 -13.06 -1.79
N THR A 215 -0.66 -14.22 -1.18
CA THR A 215 -1.34 -14.38 0.11
C THR A 215 -0.46 -15.10 1.11
N THR A 216 -0.75 -14.94 2.39
CA THR A 216 -0.04 -15.62 3.49
C THR A 216 -0.28 -17.14 3.57
N GLU A 217 -1.15 -17.69 2.71
CA GLU A 217 -1.65 -19.08 2.64
C GLU A 217 -2.19 -19.72 3.95
N THR A 218 -3.33 -20.40 3.81
CA THR A 218 -3.43 -21.77 4.32
C THR A 218 -3.73 -22.65 3.10
N PRO A 219 -2.88 -23.64 2.76
CA PRO A 219 -3.23 -24.60 1.72
C PRO A 219 -4.47 -25.36 2.19
N GLN A 220 -5.61 -25.18 1.52
CA GLN A 220 -6.69 -26.15 1.60
C GLN A 220 -6.20 -27.37 0.83
N ILE A 221 -5.59 -28.31 1.55
CA ILE A 221 -5.44 -29.68 1.08
C ILE A 221 -6.87 -30.17 0.88
N SER A 222 -7.32 -30.17 -0.38
CA SER A 222 -8.45 -30.97 -0.83
C SER A 222 -8.10 -32.42 -0.56
N LEU A 223 -8.45 -32.92 0.63
CA LEU A 223 -8.68 -34.35 0.81
C LEU A 223 -9.91 -34.64 -0.05
N GLY A 224 -9.66 -35.13 -1.26
CA GLY A 224 -10.69 -35.73 -2.07
C GLY A 224 -11.29 -36.89 -1.29
N ASP A 225 -12.63 -36.91 -1.25
CA ASP A 225 -13.40 -38.11 -0.99
C ASP A 225 -13.23 -39.13 -2.13
#